data_AF-A0A9X2EYR0-F1
#
_entry.id   AF-A0A9X2EYR0-F1
#
_cell.length_a   1.000
_cell.length_b   1.000
_cell.length_c   1.000
_cell.angle_alpha   90.00
_cell.angle_beta   90.00
_cell.angle_gamma   90.00
#
_symmetry.space_group_name_H-M   'P 1'
#
loop_
_entity.id
_entity.type
_entity.pdbx_description
1 polymer ?
#
loop_
_entity_poly.entity_id
_entity_poly.type
_entity_poly.pdbx_seq_one_letter_code
_entity_poly.pdbx_strand_id
1 'polypeptide(L)'
;MKKLHQLVDDAIKEEKLIINKLQHPPEELILKGQKLSDKVAQFGGSWKFIILFGFILAVWILYNVLVGETSEFDPYPFILMNLILSCLAALQAPIIMMSQNRQEDKDRKRAEDDYLINLKSEIEIRNLHQKINLLMEEQIDKLMKTQEMQIKLLQQLLKKDHQEQLKEIT
;
A
#
# COMPACT_ATOMS: atom_id res chain seq x y z
N MET A 1 -0.56 22.04 -32.88
CA MET A 1 -1.28 22.42 -31.64
C MET A 1 -2.39 21.43 -31.27
N LYS A 2 -3.43 21.17 -32.10
CA LYS A 2 -4.55 20.26 -31.74
C LYS A 2 -4.15 18.80 -31.41
N LYS A 3 -3.20 18.20 -32.15
CA LYS A 3 -2.71 16.83 -31.87
C LYS A 3 -1.98 16.69 -30.53
N LEU A 4 -1.27 17.75 -30.10
CA LEU A 4 -0.52 17.73 -28.84
C LEU A 4 -1.49 17.81 -27.64
N HIS A 5 -2.55 18.64 -27.75
CA HIS A 5 -3.59 18.67 -26.74
C HIS A 5 -4.36 17.35 -26.66
N GLN A 6 -4.69 16.71 -27.80
CA GLN A 6 -5.30 15.37 -27.78
C GLN A 6 -4.42 14.31 -27.11
N LEU A 7 -3.12 14.29 -27.40
CA LEU A 7 -2.17 13.36 -26.76
C LEU A 7 -2.06 13.57 -25.24
N VAL A 8 -2.06 14.83 -24.80
CA VAL A 8 -2.03 15.18 -23.37
C VAL A 8 -3.35 14.82 -22.69
N ASP A 9 -4.49 15.11 -23.34
CA ASP A 9 -5.82 14.76 -22.83
C ASP A 9 -6.02 13.25 -22.73
N ASP A 10 -5.53 12.49 -23.71
CA ASP A 10 -5.60 11.02 -23.72
C ASP A 10 -4.71 10.42 -22.63
N ALA A 11 -3.48 10.94 -22.43
CA ALA A 11 -2.59 10.51 -21.35
C ALA A 11 -3.18 10.81 -19.96
N ILE A 12 -3.78 11.99 -19.76
CA ILE A 12 -4.48 12.35 -18.51
C ILE A 12 -5.71 11.46 -18.30
N LYS A 13 -6.40 11.06 -19.37
CA LYS A 13 -7.54 10.14 -19.29
C LYS A 13 -7.10 8.73 -18.90
N GLU A 14 -6.02 8.22 -19.49
CA GLU A 14 -5.46 6.93 -19.12
C GLU A 14 -5.00 6.92 -17.66
N GLU A 15 -4.32 7.98 -17.23
CA GLU A 15 -3.94 8.18 -15.83
C GLU A 15 -5.17 8.11 -14.91
N LYS A 16 -6.23 8.86 -15.22
CA LYS A 16 -7.49 8.83 -14.45
C LYS A 16 -8.19 7.47 -14.46
N LEU A 17 -8.13 6.73 -15.57
CA LEU A 17 -8.73 5.41 -15.68
C LEU A 17 -7.96 4.37 -14.84
N ILE A 18 -6.64 4.44 -14.83
CA ILE A 18 -5.79 3.60 -13.97
C ILE A 18 -6.06 3.94 -12.51
N ILE A 19 -6.13 5.23 -12.16
CA ILE A 19 -6.44 5.70 -10.80
C ILE A 19 -7.83 5.24 -10.35
N ASN A 20 -8.83 5.31 -11.21
CA ASN A 20 -10.20 4.88 -10.85
C ASN A 20 -10.26 3.36 -10.62
N LYS A 21 -9.56 2.56 -11.43
CA LYS A 21 -9.44 1.11 -11.23
C LYS A 21 -8.69 0.74 -9.95
N LEU A 22 -7.68 1.53 -9.56
CA LEU A 22 -6.96 1.35 -8.29
C LEU A 22 -7.82 1.73 -7.09
N GLN A 23 -8.60 2.81 -7.19
CA GLN A 23 -9.48 3.25 -6.10
C GLN A 23 -10.68 2.31 -5.91
N HIS A 24 -11.16 1.68 -7.00
CA HIS A 24 -12.30 0.78 -6.99
C HIS A 24 -11.90 -0.54 -7.65
N PRO A 25 -11.13 -1.39 -6.94
CA PRO A 25 -10.77 -2.70 -7.47
C PRO A 25 -12.06 -3.45 -7.82
N PRO A 26 -12.17 -4.05 -9.01
CA PRO A 26 -13.34 -4.82 -9.38
C PRO A 26 -13.58 -5.91 -8.33
N GLU A 27 -14.82 -6.06 -7.87
CA GLU A 27 -15.16 -7.11 -6.93
C GLU A 27 -14.70 -8.46 -7.50
N GLU A 28 -13.70 -9.07 -6.87
CA GLU A 28 -13.29 -10.42 -7.22
C GLU A 28 -14.53 -11.31 -7.05
N LEU A 29 -14.96 -11.95 -8.14
CA LEU A 29 -16.00 -12.98 -8.09
C LEU A 29 -15.45 -14.16 -7.30
N ILE A 30 -15.53 -14.07 -5.96
CA ILE A 30 -14.98 -15.07 -5.07
C ILE A 30 -15.77 -16.36 -5.29
N LEU A 31 -15.13 -17.34 -5.93
CA LEU A 31 -15.69 -18.66 -6.12
C LEU A 31 -15.95 -19.27 -4.74
N LYS A 32 -17.12 -19.88 -4.52
CA LYS A 32 -17.56 -20.36 -3.19
C LYS A 32 -16.50 -21.22 -2.45
N GLY A 33 -15.67 -21.95 -3.19
CA GLY A 33 -14.54 -22.72 -2.65
C GLY A 33 -13.44 -21.87 -2.01
N GLN A 34 -13.16 -20.68 -2.54
CA GLN A 34 -12.15 -19.76 -1.98
C GLN A 34 -12.55 -19.25 -0.59
N LYS A 35 -13.86 -18.94 -0.38
CA LYS A 35 -14.38 -18.55 0.94
C LYS A 35 -14.27 -19.67 1.98
N LEU A 36 -14.45 -20.93 1.55
CA LEU A 36 -14.35 -22.08 2.44
C LEU A 36 -12.88 -22.32 2.85
N SER A 37 -11.95 -22.27 1.90
CA SER A 37 -10.51 -22.40 2.18
C SER A 37 -9.94 -21.25 3.02
N ASP A 38 -10.47 -20.03 2.90
CA ASP A 38 -10.10 -18.90 3.78
C ASP A 38 -10.52 -19.17 5.23
N LYS A 39 -11.74 -19.68 5.45
CA LYS A 39 -12.22 -20.05 6.79
C LYS A 39 -11.45 -21.23 7.40
N VAL A 40 -11.17 -22.26 6.61
CA VAL A 40 -10.41 -23.44 7.09
C VAL A 40 -8.98 -23.06 7.48
N ALA A 41 -8.31 -22.22 6.68
CA ALA A 41 -6.97 -21.73 7.02
C ALA A 41 -6.96 -20.88 8.30
N GLN A 42 -7.92 -19.96 8.46
CA GLN A 42 -8.04 -19.15 9.67
C GLN A 42 -8.35 -19.99 10.91
N PHE A 43 -9.16 -21.05 10.77
CA PHE A 43 -9.50 -21.94 11.88
C PHE A 43 -8.32 -22.82 12.27
N GLY A 44 -7.63 -23.44 11.30
CA GLY A 44 -6.48 -24.30 11.55
C GLY A 44 -5.25 -23.57 12.13
N GLY A 45 -5.11 -22.26 11.88
CA GLY A 45 -4.05 -21.43 12.44
C GLY A 45 -4.34 -20.83 13.82
N SER A 46 -5.50 -21.10 14.43
CA SER A 46 -5.88 -20.50 15.71
C SER A 46 -5.29 -21.25 16.91
N TRP A 47 -4.78 -20.51 17.89
CA TRP A 47 -4.36 -21.06 19.18
C TRP A 47 -5.46 -21.85 19.90
N LYS A 48 -6.73 -21.45 19.73
CA LYS A 48 -7.89 -22.17 20.31
C LYS A 48 -8.08 -23.55 19.69
N PHE A 49 -7.80 -23.69 18.38
CA PHE A 49 -7.88 -24.98 17.68
C PHE A 49 -6.82 -25.96 18.18
N ILE A 50 -5.58 -25.48 18.33
CA ILE A 50 -4.46 -26.29 18.85
C ILE A 50 -4.77 -26.84 20.24
N ILE A 51 -5.29 -25.99 21.14
CA ILE A 51 -5.64 -26.39 22.51
C ILE A 51 -6.79 -27.40 22.53
N LEU A 52 -7.86 -27.15 21.75
CA LEU A 52 -9.00 -28.07 21.65
C LEU A 52 -8.59 -29.42 21.07
N PHE A 53 -7.78 -29.43 20.01
CA PHE A 53 -7.29 -30.65 19.37
C PHE A 53 -6.44 -31.47 20.33
N GLY A 54 -5.52 -30.84 21.06
CA GLY A 54 -4.72 -31.48 22.11
C GLY A 54 -5.58 -32.07 23.24
N PHE A 55 -6.64 -31.37 23.65
CA PHE A 55 -7.58 -31.87 24.66
C PHE A 55 -8.33 -33.12 24.18
N ILE A 56 -8.83 -33.13 22.93
CA ILE A 56 -9.51 -34.30 22.35
C ILE A 56 -8.57 -35.51 22.30
N LEU A 57 -7.31 -35.31 21.89
CA LEU A 57 -6.32 -36.39 21.89
C LEU A 57 -6.04 -36.91 23.31
N ALA A 58 -5.93 -36.03 24.30
CA ALA A 58 -5.75 -36.43 25.69
C ALA A 58 -6.92 -37.25 26.23
N VAL A 59 -8.16 -36.84 25.91
CA VAL A 59 -9.37 -37.60 26.27
C VAL A 59 -9.41 -38.96 25.57
N TRP A 60 -9.02 -39.03 24.29
CA TRP A 60 -8.95 -40.28 23.54
C TRP A 60 -7.95 -41.26 24.15
N ILE A 61 -6.74 -40.79 24.48
CA ILE A 61 -5.72 -41.60 25.15
C ILE A 61 -6.24 -42.07 26.51
N LEU A 62 -6.80 -41.18 27.32
CA LEU A 62 -7.33 -41.53 28.64
C LEU A 62 -8.46 -42.56 28.57
N TYR A 63 -9.35 -42.44 27.58
CA TYR A 63 -10.43 -43.40 27.35
C TYR A 63 -9.89 -44.80 27.00
N ASN A 64 -8.97 -44.91 26.03
CA ASN A 64 -8.42 -46.21 25.62
C ASN A 64 -7.55 -46.85 26.71
N VAL A 65 -6.86 -46.06 27.55
CA VAL A 65 -6.10 -46.59 28.70
C VAL A 65 -7.02 -47.10 29.81
N LEU A 66 -8.11 -46.40 30.13
CA LEU A 66 -9.02 -46.77 31.22
C LEU A 66 -10.00 -47.90 30.85
N VAL A 67 -10.42 -47.97 29.58
CA VAL A 67 -11.43 -48.94 29.10
C VAL A 67 -10.77 -50.15 28.43
N GLY A 68 -9.46 -50.08 28.13
CA GLY A 68 -8.69 -51.11 27.42
C GLY A 68 -8.68 -52.50 28.05
N GLU A 69 -8.98 -52.64 29.36
CA GLU A 69 -9.13 -53.96 30.00
C GLU A 69 -10.48 -54.65 29.70
N THR A 70 -11.49 -53.90 29.23
CA THR A 70 -12.86 -54.41 28.98
C THR A 70 -13.29 -54.33 27.51
N SER A 71 -12.69 -53.43 26.73
CA SER A 71 -12.94 -53.29 25.29
C SER A 71 -11.60 -52.98 24.62
N GLU A 72 -11.11 -53.87 23.75
CA GLU A 72 -9.87 -53.73 22.97
C GLU A 72 -10.01 -52.70 21.84
N PHE A 73 -10.63 -51.55 22.12
CA PHE A 73 -10.63 -50.44 21.17
C PHE A 73 -9.26 -49.76 21.24
N ASP A 74 -8.55 -49.71 20.11
CA ASP A 74 -7.18 -49.18 19.90
C ASP A 74 -6.16 -49.44 21.04
N PRO A 75 -5.70 -50.70 21.24
CA PRO A 75 -4.70 -51.04 22.24
C PRO A 75 -3.36 -50.32 22.03
N TYR A 76 -2.61 -50.09 23.11
CA TYR A 76 -1.25 -49.56 23.03
C TYR A 76 -0.40 -50.44 22.08
N PRO A 77 0.20 -49.90 21.00
CA PRO A 77 0.69 -48.52 20.80
C PRO A 77 -0.20 -47.55 19.98
N PHE A 78 -1.54 -47.70 20.00
CA PHE A 78 -2.53 -46.82 19.33
C PHE A 78 -2.35 -46.73 17.79
N ILE A 79 -2.59 -47.83 17.09
CA ILE A 79 -2.43 -47.92 15.63
C ILE A 79 -3.42 -47.01 14.89
N LEU A 80 -4.68 -46.95 15.33
CA LEU A 80 -5.72 -46.19 14.63
C LEU A 80 -5.50 -44.69 14.79
N MET A 81 -5.15 -44.24 16.00
CA MET A 81 -4.77 -42.85 16.25
C MET A 81 -3.59 -42.43 15.37
N ASN A 82 -2.53 -43.25 15.30
CA ASN A 82 -1.36 -42.96 14.47
C ASN A 82 -1.69 -42.86 12.97
N LEU A 83 -2.57 -43.73 12.48
CA LEU A 83 -3.03 -43.71 11.09
C LEU A 83 -3.78 -42.41 10.78
N ILE A 84 -4.71 -42.01 11.65
CA ILE A 84 -5.49 -40.78 11.48
C ILE A 84 -4.59 -39.55 11.53
N LEU A 85 -3.67 -39.47 12.50
CA LEU A 85 -2.75 -38.34 12.63
C LEU A 85 -1.81 -38.21 11.42
N SER A 86 -1.31 -39.34 10.92
CA SER A 86 -0.44 -39.37 9.74
C SER A 86 -1.18 -38.92 8.48
N CYS A 87 -2.44 -39.33 8.31
CA CYS A 87 -3.29 -38.85 7.21
C CYS A 87 -3.59 -37.35 7.33
N LEU A 88 -3.87 -36.87 8.54
CA LEU A 88 -4.13 -35.46 8.81
C LEU A 88 -2.90 -34.59 8.51
N ALA A 89 -1.72 -35.02 8.95
CA ALA A 89 -0.46 -34.33 8.69
C ALA A 89 -0.11 -34.29 7.19
N ALA A 90 -0.37 -35.39 6.46
CA ALA A 90 -0.14 -35.44 5.01
C ALA A 90 -1.01 -34.44 4.24
N LEU A 91 -2.27 -34.24 4.66
CA LEU A 91 -3.17 -33.25 4.06
C LEU A 91 -2.88 -31.82 4.52
N GLN A 92 -2.21 -31.64 5.66
CA GLN A 92 -1.93 -30.35 6.25
C GLN A 92 -0.95 -29.51 5.40
N ALA A 93 0.14 -30.10 4.92
CA ALA A 93 1.16 -29.35 4.17
C ALA A 93 0.64 -28.72 2.85
N PRO A 94 -0.13 -29.42 2.00
CA PRO A 94 -0.75 -28.81 0.82
C PRO A 94 -1.77 -27.73 1.16
N ILE A 95 -2.58 -27.90 2.22
CA ILE A 95 -3.55 -26.89 2.65
C ILE A 95 -2.84 -25.62 3.12
N ILE A 96 -1.77 -25.76 3.90
CA ILE A 96 -0.93 -24.64 4.32
C ILE A 96 -0.33 -23.96 3.09
N MET A 97 0.25 -24.72 2.16
CA MET A 97 0.86 -24.18 0.94
C MET A 97 -0.16 -23.46 0.05
N MET A 98 -1.38 -23.98 -0.10
CA MET A 98 -2.46 -23.31 -0.82
C MET A 98 -2.88 -22.02 -0.14
N SER A 99 -2.94 -21.99 1.19
CA SER A 99 -3.25 -20.77 1.93
C SER A 99 -2.13 -19.74 1.84
N GLN A 100 -0.87 -20.17 1.85
CA GLN A 100 0.31 -19.31 1.68
C GLN A 100 0.36 -18.70 0.29
N ASN A 101 0.27 -19.52 -0.77
CA ASN A 101 0.28 -19.05 -2.16
C ASN A 101 -0.82 -18.00 -2.42
N ARG A 102 -2.01 -18.19 -1.82
CA ARG A 102 -3.09 -17.19 -1.90
C ARG A 102 -2.78 -15.90 -1.14
N GLN A 103 -2.15 -15.99 0.04
CA GLN A 103 -1.76 -14.81 0.80
C GLN A 103 -0.68 -14.03 0.05
N GLU A 104 0.30 -14.72 -0.53
CA GLU A 104 1.34 -14.13 -1.38
C GLU A 104 0.76 -13.42 -2.60
N ASP A 105 -0.24 -14.00 -3.28
CA ASP A 105 -0.91 -13.33 -4.39
C ASP A 105 -1.63 -12.03 -3.96
N LYS A 106 -2.27 -12.04 -2.78
CA LYS A 106 -2.90 -10.83 -2.21
C LYS A 106 -1.83 -9.78 -1.83
N ASP A 107 -0.74 -10.22 -1.24
CA ASP A 107 0.35 -9.34 -0.81
C ASP A 107 1.09 -8.75 -2.01
N ARG A 108 1.28 -9.52 -3.10
CA ARG A 108 1.83 -9.05 -4.37
C ARG A 108 0.97 -7.95 -4.99
N LYS A 109 -0.35 -8.16 -5.08
CA LYS A 109 -1.27 -7.13 -5.59
C LYS A 109 -1.21 -5.85 -4.76
N ARG A 110 -1.21 -5.97 -3.42
CA ARG A 110 -1.07 -4.81 -2.53
C ARG A 110 0.24 -4.06 -2.78
N ALA A 111 1.35 -4.78 -2.96
CA ALA A 111 2.63 -4.16 -3.25
C ALA A 111 2.65 -3.44 -4.61
N GLU A 112 1.99 -4.00 -5.64
CA GLU A 112 1.81 -3.34 -6.93
C GLU A 112 0.97 -2.06 -6.81
N ASP A 113 -0.14 -2.10 -6.07
CA ASP A 113 -1.00 -0.94 -5.82
C ASP A 113 -0.24 0.17 -5.05
N ASP A 114 0.50 -0.21 -3.99
CA ASP A 114 1.32 0.71 -3.20
C ASP A 114 2.42 1.37 -4.05
N TYR A 115 3.05 0.61 -4.96
CA TYR A 115 4.03 1.13 -5.89
C TYR A 115 3.43 2.19 -6.82
N LEU A 116 2.24 1.94 -7.37
CA LEU A 116 1.55 2.87 -8.26
C LEU A 116 1.14 4.15 -7.53
N ILE A 117 0.69 4.06 -6.28
CA ILE A 117 0.38 5.22 -5.43
C ILE A 117 1.65 6.05 -5.17
N ASN A 118 2.78 5.39 -4.90
CA ASN A 118 4.05 6.07 -4.66
C ASN A 118 4.52 6.82 -5.91
N LEU A 119 4.48 6.17 -7.07
CA LEU A 119 4.83 6.78 -8.35
C LEU A 119 3.96 8.01 -8.66
N LYS A 120 2.65 7.92 -8.42
CA LYS A 120 1.73 9.06 -8.56
C LYS A 120 2.12 10.21 -7.63
N SER A 121 2.43 9.91 -6.39
CA SER A 121 2.86 10.92 -5.41
C SER A 121 4.15 11.62 -5.86
N GLU A 122 5.10 10.87 -6.43
CA GLU A 122 6.34 11.45 -6.98
C GLU A 122 6.06 12.41 -8.16
N ILE A 123 5.17 12.02 -9.08
CA ILE A 123 4.78 12.86 -10.22
C ILE A 123 4.09 14.14 -9.74
N GLU A 124 3.16 14.04 -8.79
CA GLU A 124 2.48 15.21 -8.20
C GLU A 124 3.46 16.16 -7.51
N ILE A 125 4.42 15.63 -6.73
CA ILE A 125 5.47 16.43 -6.10
C ILE A 125 6.32 17.15 -7.15
N ARG A 126 6.73 16.45 -8.22
CA ARG A 126 7.50 17.04 -9.32
C ARG A 126 6.74 18.17 -10.01
N ASN A 127 5.44 17.98 -10.27
CA ASN A 127 4.57 19.02 -10.86
C ASN A 127 4.42 20.23 -9.94
N LEU A 128 4.22 20.01 -8.63
CA LEU A 128 4.18 21.09 -7.65
C LEU A 128 5.50 21.86 -7.61
N HIS A 129 6.63 21.15 -7.63
CA HIS A 129 7.95 21.76 -7.64
C HIS A 129 8.19 22.64 -8.87
N GLN A 130 7.80 22.18 -10.06
CA GLN A 130 7.85 22.98 -11.28
C GLN A 130 7.00 24.26 -11.17
N LYS A 131 5.78 24.15 -10.65
CA LYS A 131 4.90 25.31 -10.46
C LYS A 131 5.47 26.31 -9.45
N ILE A 132 6.07 25.83 -8.37
CA ILE A 132 6.77 26.68 -7.39
C ILE A 132 7.94 27.41 -8.05
N ASN A 133 8.74 26.73 -8.86
CA ASN A 133 9.88 27.36 -9.55
C ASN A 133 9.42 28.46 -10.51
N LEU A 134 8.35 28.23 -11.29
CA LEU A 134 7.77 29.25 -12.17
C LEU A 134 7.28 30.48 -11.40
N LEU A 135 6.57 30.27 -10.29
CA LEU A 135 6.11 31.37 -9.43
C LEU A 135 7.29 32.11 -8.80
N MET A 136 8.33 31.40 -8.40
CA MET A 136 9.53 31.98 -7.80
C MET A 136 10.29 32.85 -8.81
N GLU A 137 10.41 32.41 -10.06
CA GLU A 137 11.00 33.19 -11.16
C GLU A 137 10.22 34.50 -11.39
N GLU A 138 8.89 34.44 -11.44
CA GLU A 138 8.04 35.62 -11.58
C GLU A 138 8.21 36.60 -10.39
N GLN A 139 8.32 36.08 -9.16
CA GLN A 139 8.54 36.90 -7.97
C GLN A 139 9.93 37.55 -7.97
N ILE A 140 10.97 36.83 -8.40
CA ILE A 140 12.33 37.36 -8.54
C ILE A 140 12.35 38.51 -9.55
N ASP A 141 11.71 38.35 -10.71
CA ASP A 141 11.63 39.42 -11.72
C ASP A 141 10.89 40.66 -11.19
N LYS A 142 9.78 40.48 -10.45
CA LYS A 142 9.07 41.59 -9.80
C LYS A 142 9.93 42.31 -8.77
N LEU A 143 10.70 41.57 -7.96
CA LEU A 143 11.61 42.14 -6.98
C LEU A 143 12.73 42.95 -7.67
N MET A 144 13.31 42.42 -8.75
CA MET A 144 14.34 43.11 -9.53
C MET A 144 13.82 44.42 -10.14
N LYS A 145 12.63 44.40 -10.75
CA LYS A 145 11.98 45.61 -11.29
C LYS A 145 11.70 46.65 -10.21
N THR A 146 11.27 46.20 -9.04
CA THR A 146 11.03 47.09 -7.89
C THR A 146 12.33 47.71 -7.39
N GLN A 147 13.42 46.93 -7.28
CA GLN A 147 14.74 47.45 -6.93
C GLN A 147 15.28 48.44 -7.96
N GLU A 148 15.13 48.16 -9.26
CA GLU A 148 15.55 49.08 -10.32
C GLU A 148 14.81 50.42 -10.23
N MET A 149 13.50 50.38 -9.96
CA MET A 149 12.69 51.58 -9.75
C MET A 149 13.14 52.37 -8.52
N GLN A 150 13.45 51.70 -7.40
CA GLN A 150 13.99 52.33 -6.19
C GLN A 150 15.34 53.01 -6.46
N ILE A 151 16.24 52.37 -7.19
CA ILE A 151 17.55 52.94 -7.57
C ILE A 151 17.37 54.17 -8.47
N LYS A 152 16.49 54.10 -9.47
CA LYS A 152 16.18 55.25 -10.34
C LYS A 152 15.63 56.43 -9.54
N LEU A 153 14.73 56.19 -8.59
CA LEU A 153 14.19 57.23 -7.72
C LEU A 153 15.28 57.88 -6.86
N LEU A 154 16.15 57.07 -6.24
CA LEU A 154 17.30 57.57 -5.47
C LEU A 154 18.23 58.44 -6.33
N GLN A 155 18.53 58.01 -7.57
CA GLN A 155 19.32 58.80 -8.51
C GLN A 155 18.65 60.13 -8.88
N GLN A 156 17.33 60.15 -9.05
CA GLN A 156 16.58 61.38 -9.33
C GLN A 156 16.60 62.34 -8.13
N LEU A 157 16.42 61.83 -6.92
CA LEU A 157 16.49 62.62 -5.69
C LEU A 157 17.88 63.23 -5.51
N LEU A 158 18.95 62.43 -5.66
CA LEU A 158 20.34 62.91 -5.60
C LEU A 158 20.63 63.99 -6.65
N LYS A 159 20.16 63.82 -7.90
CA LYS A 159 20.32 64.84 -8.95
C LYS A 159 19.58 66.12 -8.62
N LYS A 160 18.36 66.01 -8.09
CA LYS A 160 17.53 67.17 -7.75
C LYS A 160 18.14 67.96 -6.58
N ASP A 161 18.57 67.27 -5.52
CA ASP A 161 19.25 67.86 -4.38
C ASP A 161 20.53 68.60 -4.80
N HIS A 162 21.33 67.98 -5.69
CA HIS A 162 22.52 68.64 -6.26
C HIS A 162 22.17 69.90 -7.07
N GLN A 163 21.07 69.89 -7.83
CA GLN A 163 20.63 71.07 -8.58
C GLN A 163 20.06 72.18 -7.69
N GLU A 164 19.42 71.84 -6.58
CA GLU A 164 18.93 72.81 -5.58
C GLU A 164 20.11 73.47 -4.87
N GLN A 165 21.13 72.70 -4.47
CA GLN A 165 22.37 73.24 -3.88
C GLN A 165 23.11 74.22 -4.82
N LEU A 166 23.16 73.93 -6.12
CA LEU A 166 23.79 74.83 -7.10
C LEU A 166 23.02 76.14 -7.30
N LYS A 167 21.70 76.12 -7.11
CA LYS A 167 20.86 77.34 -7.18
C LYS A 167 20.94 78.20 -5.93
N GLU A 168 21.23 77.63 -4.76
CA GLU A 168 21.43 78.43 -3.53
C GLU A 168 22.79 79.15 -3.49
N ILE A 169 23.76 78.71 -4.29
CA ILE A 169 25.12 79.26 -4.33
C ILE A 169 25.28 80.35 -5.42
N THR A 170 24.33 80.48 -6.35
CA THR A 170 24.36 81.43 -7.48
C THR A 170 23.38 82.58 -7.25
#